data_AF-A0A1V9QL63-F1
#
_entry.id   AF-A0A1V9QL63-F1
#
_cell.length_a   1.000
_cell.length_b   1.000
_cell.length_c   1.000
_cell.angle_alpha   90.00
_cell.angle_beta   90.00
_cell.angle_gamma   90.00
#
_symmetry.space_group_name_H-M   'P 1'
#
loop_
_entity.id
_entity.type
_entity.pdbx_description
1 polymer ?
#
loop_
_entity_poly.entity_id
_entity_poly.type
_entity_poly.pdbx_seq_one_letter_code
_entity_poly.pdbx_strand_id
1 'polypeptide(L)'
;DLVTNQEILNTDVPSQSFDEVKTPEKVGYTPDKAVVPSKTVTFDTEDYTETVVYKANEQKGKVVYVDDDKDGQEVKQGSISGKTGETVKVTPEVPENYEE
;
A
#
# COMPACT_ATOMS: atom_id res chain seq x y z
N ASP A 1 -39.12 6.15 -36.89
CA ASP A 1 -40.20 6.69 -37.75
C ASP A 1 -39.68 6.74 -39.18
N LEU A 2 -40.39 6.07 -40.10
CA LEU A 2 -39.96 5.94 -41.50
C LEU A 2 -40.21 7.24 -42.31
N VAL A 3 -41.00 8.18 -41.78
CA VAL A 3 -41.28 9.47 -42.42
C VAL A 3 -40.26 10.54 -42.01
N THR A 4 -39.81 10.53 -40.76
CA THR A 4 -38.80 11.49 -40.24
C THR A 4 -37.38 10.93 -40.16
N ASN A 5 -37.16 9.65 -40.46
CA ASN A 5 -35.91 8.92 -40.18
C ASN A 5 -35.47 9.00 -38.70
N GLN A 6 -36.40 9.26 -37.78
CA GLN A 6 -36.08 9.32 -36.36
C GLN A 6 -35.89 7.91 -35.79
N GLU A 7 -34.71 7.65 -35.24
CA GLU A 7 -34.45 6.47 -34.40
C GLU A 7 -34.90 6.75 -32.97
N ILE A 8 -35.74 5.87 -32.42
CA ILE A 8 -36.14 5.92 -31.01
C ILE A 8 -35.38 4.79 -30.32
N LEU A 9 -34.42 5.15 -29.48
CA LEU A 9 -33.68 4.19 -28.66
C LEU A 9 -34.55 3.76 -27.48
N ASN A 10 -34.77 2.46 -27.30
CA ASN A 10 -35.36 1.94 -26.08
C ASN A 10 -34.28 1.84 -25.01
N THR A 11 -34.36 2.70 -24.00
CA THR A 11 -33.39 2.79 -22.89
C THR A 11 -33.87 2.07 -21.63
N ASP A 12 -35.07 1.47 -21.67
CA ASP A 12 -35.64 0.69 -20.58
C ASP A 12 -35.08 -0.73 -20.59
N VAL A 13 -33.81 -0.84 -20.21
CA VAL A 13 -33.09 -2.10 -20.00
C VAL A 13 -32.73 -2.24 -18.53
N PRO A 14 -32.76 -3.46 -17.95
CA PRO A 14 -32.40 -3.67 -16.56
C PRO A 14 -30.96 -3.22 -16.28
N SER A 15 -30.76 -2.56 -15.14
CA SER A 15 -29.43 -2.26 -14.61
C SER A 15 -28.68 -3.53 -14.26
N GLN A 16 -27.35 -3.48 -14.31
CA GLN A 16 -26.46 -4.54 -13.83
C GLN A 16 -25.62 -4.02 -12.68
N SER A 17 -24.96 -4.93 -11.94
CA SER A 17 -24.11 -4.55 -10.82
C SER A 17 -22.77 -5.25 -10.90
N PHE A 18 -21.71 -4.48 -10.65
CA PHE A 18 -20.42 -5.03 -10.24
C PHE A 18 -20.45 -5.32 -8.76
N ASP A 19 -19.98 -6.49 -8.38
CA ASP A 19 -19.80 -6.86 -6.98
C ASP A 19 -18.63 -6.09 -6.36
N GLU A 20 -18.62 -6.03 -5.03
CA GLU A 20 -17.47 -5.52 -4.31
C GLU A 20 -16.23 -6.42 -4.52
N VAL A 21 -15.05 -5.80 -4.52
CA VAL A 21 -13.78 -6.52 -4.63
C VAL A 21 -12.92 -6.17 -3.43
N LYS A 22 -12.56 -7.18 -2.64
CA LYS A 22 -11.64 -7.02 -1.51
C LYS A 22 -10.23 -6.75 -2.02
N THR A 23 -9.60 -5.73 -1.47
CA THR A 23 -8.19 -5.42 -1.75
C THR A 23 -7.31 -6.50 -1.16
N PRO A 24 -6.38 -7.10 -1.94
CA PRO A 24 -5.43 -8.08 -1.42
C PRO A 24 -4.55 -7.51 -0.31
N GLU A 25 -4.18 -8.35 0.66
CA GLU A 25 -3.16 -7.96 1.62
C GLU A 25 -1.77 -7.97 0.98
N LYS A 26 -0.94 -6.99 1.35
CA LYS A 26 0.46 -6.92 0.92
C LYS A 26 1.34 -6.58 2.12
N VAL A 27 2.12 -7.56 2.57
CA VAL A 27 2.98 -7.41 3.78
C VAL A 27 3.90 -6.20 3.65
N GLY A 28 3.92 -5.36 4.68
CA GLY A 28 4.70 -4.12 4.71
C GLY A 28 4.05 -2.95 3.96
N TYR A 29 2.86 -3.10 3.41
CA TYR A 29 2.13 -2.02 2.77
C TYR A 29 0.69 -1.90 3.30
N THR A 30 0.16 -0.69 3.31
CA THR A 30 -1.24 -0.39 3.64
C THR A 30 -1.93 0.19 2.41
N PRO A 31 -3.00 -0.43 1.89
CA PRO A 31 -3.77 0.15 0.80
C PRO A 31 -4.57 1.37 1.26
N ASP A 32 -4.84 2.30 0.34
CA ASP A 32 -5.73 3.44 0.58
C ASP A 32 -7.21 3.03 0.69
N LYS A 33 -7.59 1.92 0.06
CA LYS A 33 -8.92 1.32 0.09
C LYS A 33 -8.81 -0.16 0.44
N ALA A 34 -9.51 -0.61 1.49
CA ALA A 34 -9.58 -2.04 1.84
C ALA A 34 -10.53 -2.83 0.92
N VAL A 35 -11.47 -2.15 0.29
CA VAL A 35 -12.43 -2.72 -0.65
C VAL A 35 -12.73 -1.71 -1.76
N VAL A 36 -12.91 -2.19 -2.98
CA VAL A 36 -13.57 -1.45 -4.05
C VAL A 36 -15.06 -1.79 -3.96
N PRO A 37 -15.94 -0.81 -3.69
CA PRO A 37 -17.35 -1.09 -3.44
C PRO A 37 -18.07 -1.59 -4.69
N SER A 38 -19.16 -2.31 -4.48
CA SER A 38 -20.10 -2.67 -5.56
C SER A 38 -20.64 -1.42 -6.25
N LYS A 39 -20.92 -1.52 -7.55
CA LYS A 39 -21.51 -0.41 -8.31
C LYS A 39 -22.57 -0.91 -9.27
N THR A 40 -23.75 -0.32 -9.21
CA THR A 40 -24.81 -0.53 -10.19
C THR A 40 -24.58 0.37 -11.41
N VAL A 41 -24.75 -0.19 -12.59
CA VAL A 41 -24.57 0.47 -13.89
C VAL A 41 -25.82 0.32 -14.75
N THR A 42 -26.09 1.36 -15.52
CA THR A 42 -27.18 1.48 -16.49
C THR A 42 -26.61 1.54 -17.91
N PHE A 43 -27.47 1.53 -18.92
CA PHE A 43 -27.05 1.54 -20.34
C PHE A 43 -26.19 2.75 -20.73
N ASP A 44 -26.33 3.85 -20.00
CA ASP A 44 -25.64 5.13 -20.20
C ASP A 44 -24.49 5.35 -19.21
N THR A 45 -24.19 4.37 -18.36
CA THR A 45 -23.01 4.44 -17.49
C THR A 45 -21.75 4.30 -18.34
N GLU A 46 -20.91 5.33 -18.34
CA GLU A 46 -19.60 5.28 -18.97
C GLU A 46 -18.65 4.28 -18.27
N ASP A 47 -17.70 3.77 -19.04
CA ASP A 47 -16.60 2.97 -18.50
C ASP A 47 -15.86 3.75 -17.42
N TYR A 48 -15.47 3.05 -16.36
CA TYR A 48 -14.72 3.63 -15.25
C TYR A 48 -13.63 2.69 -14.78
N THR A 49 -12.64 3.24 -14.08
CA THR A 49 -11.53 2.48 -13.52
C THR A 49 -11.34 2.88 -12.07
N GLU A 50 -11.22 1.87 -11.20
CA GLU A 50 -10.89 2.04 -9.79
C GLU A 50 -9.43 1.62 -9.55
N THR A 51 -8.64 2.55 -9.02
CA THR A 51 -7.25 2.28 -8.64
C THR A 51 -7.14 2.20 -7.13
N VAL A 52 -6.38 1.21 -6.65
CA VAL A 52 -5.98 1.04 -5.25
C VAL A 52 -4.48 1.27 -5.14
N VAL A 53 -4.07 2.15 -4.23
CA VAL A 53 -2.67 2.56 -4.06
C VAL A 53 -2.15 2.09 -2.70
N TYR A 54 -1.01 1.41 -2.73
CA TYR A 54 -0.37 0.89 -1.53
C TYR A 54 0.71 1.85 -1.02
N LYS A 55 0.60 2.23 0.26
CA LYS A 55 1.60 3.03 0.98
C LYS A 55 2.54 2.10 1.75
N ALA A 56 3.84 2.31 1.63
CA ALA A 56 4.83 1.56 2.41
C ALA A 56 4.69 1.89 3.90
N ASN A 57 4.65 0.86 4.74
CA ASN A 57 4.50 0.98 6.18
C ASN A 57 5.83 1.36 6.81
N GLU A 58 5.76 2.07 7.94
CA GLU A 58 6.92 2.27 8.79
C GLU A 58 7.36 0.96 9.43
N GLN A 59 8.67 0.77 9.48
CA GLN A 59 9.36 -0.34 10.11
C GLN A 59 10.40 0.20 11.07
N LYS A 60 10.63 -0.54 12.15
CA LYS A 60 11.62 -0.23 13.18
C LYS A 60 12.61 -1.37 13.28
N GLY A 61 13.88 -1.02 13.42
CA GLY A 61 14.97 -1.94 13.67
C GLY A 61 15.83 -1.47 14.84
N LYS A 62 16.72 -2.34 15.29
CA LYS A 62 17.65 -2.08 16.39
C LYS A 62 19.08 -2.35 15.92
N VAL A 63 19.97 -1.42 16.24
CA VAL A 63 21.42 -1.61 16.10
C VAL A 63 21.96 -1.92 17.49
N VAL A 64 22.78 -2.96 17.59
CA VAL A 64 23.42 -3.37 18.85
C VAL A 64 24.92 -3.38 18.63
N TYR A 65 25.63 -2.66 19.50
CA TYR A 65 27.09 -2.70 19.58
C TYR A 65 27.47 -3.68 20.67
N VAL A 66 28.38 -4.59 20.35
CA VAL A 66 28.87 -5.63 21.26
C VAL A 66 30.38 -5.50 21.44
N ASP A 67 30.85 -5.81 22.64
CA ASP A 67 32.25 -5.89 23.03
C ASP A 67 32.74 -7.34 22.85
N ASP A 68 33.67 -7.55 21.94
CA ASP A 68 34.24 -8.87 21.62
C ASP A 68 35.24 -9.35 22.69
N ASP A 69 35.94 -8.44 23.36
CA ASP A 69 36.82 -8.74 24.51
C ASP A 69 36.02 -9.17 25.77
N LYS A 70 34.72 -8.85 25.82
CA LYS A 70 33.80 -9.27 26.89
C LYS A 70 32.69 -10.21 26.40
N ASP A 71 33.07 -11.22 25.60
CA ASP A 71 32.18 -12.31 25.17
C ASP A 71 30.89 -11.84 24.47
N GLY A 72 30.95 -10.72 23.74
CA GLY A 72 29.80 -10.14 23.04
C GLY A 72 28.84 -9.35 23.94
N GLN A 73 29.31 -8.86 25.09
CA GLN A 73 28.52 -7.99 25.96
C GLN A 73 27.96 -6.80 25.18
N GLU A 74 26.65 -6.55 25.27
CA GLU A 74 26.04 -5.37 24.66
C GLU A 74 26.48 -4.08 25.39
N VAL A 75 27.00 -3.12 24.64
CA VAL A 75 27.58 -1.88 25.20
C VAL A 75 26.86 -0.60 24.75
N LYS A 76 26.14 -0.66 23.62
CA LYS A 76 25.29 0.45 23.14
C LYS A 76 24.17 -0.11 22.27
N GLN A 77 23.03 0.56 22.29
CA GLN A 77 21.90 0.24 21.42
C GLN A 77 21.40 1.52 20.73
N GLY A 78 21.07 1.41 19.45
CA GLY A 78 20.44 2.44 18.65
C GLY A 78 19.13 1.95 18.06
N SER A 79 18.19 2.86 17.83
CA SER A 79 16.98 2.58 17.07
C SER A 79 17.15 3.11 15.65
N ILE A 80 16.68 2.35 14.67
CA ILE A 80 16.56 2.78 13.28
C ILE A 80 15.12 2.64 12.82
N SER A 81 14.69 3.51 11.92
CA SER A 81 13.37 3.47 11.31
C SER A 81 13.47 3.74 9.82
N GLY A 82 12.59 3.11 9.05
CA GLY A 82 12.46 3.31 7.60
C GLY A 82 11.14 2.74 7.11
N LYS A 83 10.82 2.94 5.84
CA LYS A 83 9.62 2.35 5.24
C LYS A 83 9.94 1.02 4.55
N THR A 84 8.94 0.17 4.36
CA THR A 84 9.10 -1.06 3.57
C THR A 84 9.67 -0.77 2.18
N GLY A 85 10.79 -1.40 1.86
CA GLY A 85 11.53 -1.20 0.60
C GLY A 85 12.52 -0.03 0.62
N GLU A 86 12.62 0.71 1.72
CA GLU A 86 13.60 1.78 1.89
C GLU A 86 14.95 1.23 2.36
N THR A 87 16.04 1.71 1.76
CA THR A 87 17.40 1.48 2.27
C THR A 87 17.77 2.61 3.23
N VAL A 88 17.90 2.29 4.52
CA VAL A 88 18.33 3.24 5.56
C VAL A 88 19.84 3.14 5.72
N LYS A 89 20.56 4.25 5.53
CA LYS A 89 22.00 4.32 5.83
C LYS A 89 22.20 4.37 7.34
N VAL A 90 22.92 3.39 7.87
CA VAL A 90 23.37 3.37 9.26
C VAL A 90 24.84 3.77 9.28
N THR A 91 25.17 4.83 10.03
CA THR A 91 26.55 5.21 10.31
C THR A 91 26.91 4.63 11.67
N PRO A 92 27.84 3.67 11.76
CA PRO A 92 28.30 3.16 13.05
C PRO A 92 28.91 4.29 13.89
N GLU A 93 28.58 4.33 15.17
CA GLU A 93 29.22 5.21 16.15
C GLU A 93 29.92 4.35 17.19
N VAL A 94 31.21 4.56 17.36
CA VAL A 94 31.99 3.88 18.41
C VAL A 94 31.40 4.26 19.78
N PRO A 95 31.04 3.27 20.63
CA PRO A 95 30.57 3.53 21.98
C PRO A 95 31.62 4.27 22.82
N GLU A 96 31.17 5.00 23.83
CA GLU A 96 32.07 5.74 24.74
C GLU A 96 33.02 4.76 25.45
N ASN A 97 34.32 5.08 25.47
CA ASN A 97 35.43 4.25 25.98
C ASN A 97 35.83 3.02 25.12
N TYR A 98 35.38 2.97 23.85
CA TYR A 98 35.87 2.02 22.86
C TYR A 98 36.67 2.77 21.79
N GLU A 99 37.67 2.11 21.20
CA GLU A 99 38.47 2.61 20.07
C GLU A 99 38.09 1.83 18.80
N GLU A 100 38.38 2.37 17.61
CA GLU A 100 38.19 1.67 16.32
C GLU A 100 39.20 0.54 16.07
#